data_AF-A0A3D3LBR2-F1
#
_entry.id   AF-A0A3D3LBR2-F1
#
_cell.length_a   1.000
_cell.length_b   1.000
_cell.length_c   1.000
_cell.angle_alpha   90.00
_cell.angle_beta   90.00
_cell.angle_gamma   90.00
#
_symmetry.space_group_name_H-M   'P 1'
#
loop_
_entity.id
_entity.type
_entity.pdbx_description
1 polymer ?
#
loop_
_entity_poly.entity_id
_entity_poly.type
_entity_poly.pdbx_seq_one_letter_code
_entity_poly.pdbx_strand_id
1 'polypeptide(L)'
;LQPLPHPDLPPVELPPPGYPAWLYIAGALLVLVMLALVIWLLMRPARGIPVEPKRPFHNALRALREILARAPGQKPGDTSAQVSAVLRTYFWERYHIPAPFRTTKELFQDASIPATSQRLRRYSALADWWDRLSFAPVPATADEAVKLVEQALAYLEEDRP
;
A
#
# COMPACT_ATOMS: atom_id res chain seq x y z
N LEU A 1 -28.23 -18.90 95.83
CA LEU A 1 -27.65 -19.97 94.99
C LEU A 1 -26.52 -19.35 94.19
N GLN A 2 -25.28 -19.74 94.45
CA GLN A 2 -24.09 -19.24 93.75
C GLN A 2 -23.91 -20.07 92.46
N PRO A 3 -23.76 -19.47 91.27
CA PRO A 3 -23.59 -20.25 90.05
C PRO A 3 -22.27 -21.04 90.09
N LEU A 4 -22.33 -22.30 89.67
CA LEU A 4 -21.18 -23.21 89.62
C LEU A 4 -20.11 -22.67 88.65
N PRO A 5 -18.81 -22.81 88.98
CA PRO A 5 -17.73 -22.47 88.06
C PRO A 5 -17.81 -23.38 86.83
N HIS A 6 -17.92 -22.80 85.64
CA HIS A 6 -17.85 -23.51 84.37
C HIS A 6 -16.44 -23.37 83.81
N PRO A 7 -15.87 -24.44 83.22
CA PRO A 7 -14.59 -24.35 82.52
C PRO A 7 -14.72 -23.48 81.26
N ASP A 8 -13.80 -22.54 81.08
CA ASP A 8 -13.73 -21.71 79.88
C ASP A 8 -13.47 -22.59 78.65
N LEU A 9 -14.30 -22.43 77.62
CA LEU A 9 -14.11 -23.14 76.35
C LEU A 9 -12.93 -22.54 75.57
N PRO A 10 -12.13 -23.37 74.87
CA PRO A 10 -11.09 -22.85 73.99
C PRO A 10 -11.71 -21.97 72.89
N PRO A 11 -11.05 -20.85 72.53
CA PRO A 11 -11.58 -19.93 71.52
C PRO A 11 -11.73 -20.65 70.17
N VAL A 12 -12.93 -20.56 69.60
CA VAL A 12 -13.23 -21.07 68.26
C VAL A 12 -12.59 -20.15 67.24
N GLU A 13 -11.61 -20.65 66.48
CA GLU A 13 -11.08 -19.95 65.31
C GLU A 13 -12.13 -19.98 64.19
N LEU A 14 -12.81 -18.86 63.99
CA LEU A 14 -13.71 -18.69 62.86
C LEU A 14 -12.88 -18.48 61.58
N PRO A 15 -13.27 -19.09 60.44
CA PRO A 15 -12.62 -18.80 59.17
C PRO A 15 -12.75 -17.29 58.87
N PRO A 16 -11.73 -16.68 58.22
CA PRO A 16 -11.75 -15.26 57.93
C PRO A 16 -13.01 -14.90 57.12
N PRO A 17 -13.63 -13.74 57.40
CA PRO A 17 -14.82 -13.32 56.69
C PRO A 17 -14.52 -13.26 55.19
N GLY A 18 -15.39 -13.87 54.38
CA GLY A 18 -15.29 -13.84 52.93
C GLY A 18 -15.30 -12.40 52.41
N TYR A 19 -14.77 -12.21 51.19
CA TYR A 19 -14.77 -10.89 50.57
C TYR A 19 -16.21 -10.35 50.43
N PRO A 20 -16.42 -9.05 50.65
CA PRO A 20 -17.75 -8.46 50.52
C PRO A 20 -18.29 -8.57 49.09
N ALA A 21 -19.59 -8.80 48.95
CA ALA A 21 -20.28 -9.06 47.68
C ALA A 21 -20.00 -7.99 46.59
N TRP A 22 -19.77 -6.73 46.98
CA TRP A 22 -19.46 -5.65 46.06
C TRP A 22 -18.16 -5.86 45.27
N LEU A 23 -17.18 -6.59 45.82
CA LEU A 23 -15.92 -6.89 45.12
C LEU A 23 -16.15 -7.84 43.95
N TYR A 24 -17.03 -8.84 44.11
CA TYR A 24 -17.39 -9.74 43.02
C TYR A 24 -18.14 -9.01 41.91
N ILE A 25 -19.04 -8.10 42.28
CA ILE A 25 -19.78 -7.25 41.33
C ILE A 25 -18.81 -6.33 40.57
N ALA A 26 -17.89 -5.69 41.28
CA ALA A 26 -16.87 -4.83 40.67
C ALA A 26 -15.95 -5.62 39.72
N GLY A 27 -15.53 -6.83 40.11
CA GLY A 27 -14.73 -7.71 39.27
C GLY A 27 -15.47 -8.14 38.00
N ALA A 28 -16.74 -8.55 38.12
CA ALA A 28 -17.57 -8.93 36.98
C ALA A 28 -17.77 -7.74 36.01
N LEU A 29 -18.02 -6.55 36.55
CA LEU A 29 -18.17 -5.33 35.74
C LEU A 29 -16.87 -4.99 34.98
N LEU A 30 -15.72 -5.09 35.65
CA LEU A 30 -14.42 -4.83 35.03
C LEU A 30 -14.16 -5.78 33.86
N VAL A 31 -14.43 -7.07 34.04
CA VAL A 31 -14.30 -8.08 32.98
C VAL A 31 -15.20 -7.77 31.80
N LEU A 32 -16.45 -7.36 32.06
CA LEU A 32 -17.42 -7.03 31.01
C LEU A 32 -16.99 -5.78 30.22
N VAL A 33 -16.46 -4.76 30.89
CA VAL A 33 -15.90 -3.56 30.25
C VAL A 33 -14.69 -3.90 29.41
N MET A 34 -13.77 -4.73 29.90
CA MET A 34 -12.62 -5.19 29.12
C MET A 34 -13.05 -5.96 27.87
N LEU A 35 -14.03 -6.86 28.01
CA LEU A 35 -14.52 -7.65 26.87
C LEU A 35 -15.18 -6.75 25.82
N ALA A 36 -16.02 -5.80 26.26
CA ALA A 36 -16.63 -4.81 25.37
C ALA A 36 -15.59 -3.96 24.64
N LEU A 37 -14.52 -3.54 25.32
CA LEU A 37 -13.42 -2.77 24.72
C LEU A 37 -12.66 -3.58 23.67
N VAL A 38 -12.36 -4.85 23.95
CA VAL A 38 -11.68 -5.74 22.99
C VAL A 38 -12.55 -5.97 21.76
N ILE A 39 -13.83 -6.29 21.96
CA ILE A 39 -14.79 -6.45 20.85
C ILE A 39 -14.89 -5.17 20.04
N TRP A 40 -15.00 -4.01 20.70
CA TRP A 40 -15.04 -2.71 20.02
C TRP A 40 -13.76 -2.44 19.22
N LEU A 41 -12.59 -2.79 19.74
CA LEU A 41 -11.32 -2.58 19.04
C LEU A 41 -11.17 -3.52 17.83
N LEU A 42 -11.62 -4.77 17.94
CA LEU A 42 -11.62 -5.75 16.85
C LEU A 42 -12.67 -5.43 15.78
N MET A 43 -13.84 -4.94 16.19
CA MET A 43 -14.91 -4.52 15.30
C MET A 43 -14.70 -3.11 14.73
N ARG A 44 -13.73 -2.35 15.25
CA ARG A 44 -13.39 -1.03 14.72
C ARG A 44 -12.95 -1.23 13.28
N PRO A 45 -13.75 -0.81 12.28
CA PRO A 45 -13.31 -0.90 10.91
C PRO A 45 -11.99 -0.16 10.82
N ALA A 46 -10.96 -0.82 10.30
CA ALA A 46 -9.72 -0.16 9.96
C ALA A 46 -10.13 1.10 9.20
N ARG A 47 -9.74 2.28 9.71
CA ARG A 47 -9.93 3.53 8.98
C ARG A 47 -9.09 3.36 7.73
N GLY A 48 -9.71 2.83 6.68
CA GLY A 48 -9.10 2.69 5.38
C GLY A 48 -8.59 4.07 5.04
N ILE A 49 -7.28 4.17 4.82
CA ILE A 49 -6.71 5.31 4.11
C ILE A 49 -7.63 5.51 2.91
N PRO A 50 -8.23 6.70 2.71
CA PRO A 50 -9.09 6.94 1.57
C PRO A 50 -8.29 6.50 0.34
N VAL A 51 -8.69 5.38 -0.26
CA VAL A 51 -8.09 4.94 -1.50
C VAL A 51 -8.62 5.94 -2.50
N GLU A 52 -7.81 6.99 -2.74
CA GLU A 52 -8.06 7.99 -3.77
C GLU A 52 -8.57 7.23 -5.00
N PRO A 53 -9.73 7.58 -5.58
CA PRO A 53 -10.25 6.87 -6.73
C PRO A 53 -9.12 6.78 -7.75
N LYS A 54 -8.71 5.56 -8.12
CA LYS A 54 -7.55 5.34 -9.00
C LYS A 54 -7.81 6.13 -10.28
N ARG A 55 -7.11 7.26 -10.43
CA ARG A 55 -7.08 8.05 -11.66
C ARG A 55 -5.73 7.78 -12.33
N PRO A 56 -5.50 6.55 -12.85
CA PRO A 56 -4.18 6.13 -13.34
C PRO A 56 -3.64 7.08 -14.41
N PHE A 57 -4.52 7.57 -15.29
CA PHE A 57 -4.17 8.60 -16.27
C PHE A 57 -3.64 9.89 -15.64
N HIS A 58 -4.36 10.45 -14.66
CA HIS A 58 -3.96 11.73 -14.04
C HIS A 58 -2.68 11.58 -13.22
N ASN A 59 -2.50 10.44 -12.56
CA ASN A 59 -1.30 10.12 -11.78
C ASN A 59 -0.08 9.99 -12.71
N ALA A 60 -0.21 9.23 -13.79
CA ALA A 60 0.85 9.07 -14.78
C ALA A 60 1.20 10.40 -15.47
N LEU A 61 0.19 11.21 -15.82
CA LEU A 61 0.39 12.51 -16.45
C LEU A 61 1.14 13.47 -15.53
N ARG A 62 0.77 13.52 -14.24
CA ARG A 62 1.47 14.33 -13.24
C ARG A 62 2.93 13.88 -13.10
N ALA A 63 3.15 12.58 -12.93
CA ALA A 63 4.49 12.02 -12.75
C ALA A 63 5.39 12.28 -13.96
N LEU A 64 4.89 12.12 -15.19
CA LEU A 64 5.65 12.43 -16.40
C LEU A 64 5.99 13.92 -16.52
N ARG A 65 5.09 14.84 -16.15
CA ARG A 65 5.37 16.28 -16.12
C ARG A 65 6.44 16.64 -15.08
N GLU A 66 6.42 16.00 -13.92
CA GLU A 66 7.46 16.18 -12.91
C GLU A 66 8.81 15.64 -13.38
N ILE A 67 8.83 14.54 -14.14
CA ILE A 67 10.05 14.03 -14.77
C ILE A 67 10.55 15.02 -15.82
N LEU A 68 9.66 15.54 -16.69
CA LEU A 68 10.02 16.50 -17.74
C LEU A 68 10.70 17.75 -17.17
N ALA A 69 10.17 18.30 -16.07
CA ALA A 69 10.73 19.47 -15.42
C ALA A 69 12.17 19.25 -14.88
N ARG A 70 12.52 18.00 -14.55
CA ARG A 70 13.82 17.63 -13.97
C ARG A 70 14.78 17.00 -14.99
N ALA A 71 14.28 16.55 -16.14
CA ALA A 71 15.04 15.83 -17.16
C ALA A 71 16.30 16.58 -17.67
N PRO A 72 16.30 17.92 -17.86
CA PRO A 72 17.49 18.64 -18.33
C PRO A 72 18.68 18.57 -17.37
N GLY A 73 18.43 18.36 -16.07
CA GLY A 73 19.46 18.28 -15.03
C GLY A 73 19.77 16.85 -14.57
N GLN A 74 19.14 15.82 -15.16
CA GLN A 74 19.30 14.42 -14.77
C GLN A 74 20.09 13.64 -15.81
N LYS A 75 20.66 12.51 -15.38
CA LYS A 75 21.27 11.57 -16.32
C LYS A 75 20.18 10.98 -17.22
N PRO A 76 20.46 10.79 -18.52
CA PRO A 76 19.50 10.21 -19.45
C PRO A 76 18.97 8.85 -19.03
N GLY A 77 19.84 7.98 -18.51
CA GLY A 77 19.47 6.66 -18.00
C GLY A 77 18.52 6.70 -16.79
N ASP A 78 18.69 7.69 -15.90
CA ASP A 78 17.81 7.85 -14.73
C ASP A 78 16.42 8.34 -15.17
N THR A 79 16.40 9.24 -16.17
CA THR A 79 15.16 9.76 -16.76
C THR A 79 14.40 8.66 -17.49
N SER A 80 15.07 7.86 -18.31
CA SER A 80 14.44 6.73 -19.03
C SER A 80 13.93 5.66 -18.06
N ALA A 81 14.68 5.34 -17.02
CA ALA A 81 14.23 4.42 -15.97
C ALA A 81 12.95 4.92 -15.29
N GLN A 82 12.90 6.21 -14.91
CA GLN A 82 11.72 6.84 -14.30
C GLN A 82 10.50 6.83 -15.23
N VAL A 83 10.67 7.23 -16.51
CA VAL A 83 9.59 7.17 -17.51
C VAL A 83 9.04 5.75 -17.63
N SER A 84 9.94 4.78 -17.73
CA SER A 84 9.56 3.38 -17.89
C SER A 84 8.81 2.84 -16.65
N ALA A 85 9.19 3.26 -15.45
CA ALA A 85 8.52 2.87 -14.20
C ALA A 85 7.11 3.49 -14.08
N VAL A 86 6.96 4.76 -14.46
CA VAL A 86 5.65 5.45 -14.48
C VAL A 86 4.71 4.77 -15.46
N LEU A 87 5.15 4.48 -16.68
CA LEU A 87 4.32 3.82 -17.69
C LEU A 87 3.97 2.38 -17.31
N ARG A 88 4.90 1.61 -16.73
CA ARG A 88 4.60 0.26 -16.22
C ARG A 88 3.56 0.27 -15.11
N THR A 89 3.65 1.22 -14.18
CA THR A 89 2.62 1.42 -13.15
C THR A 89 1.28 1.79 -13.76
N TYR A 90 1.27 2.69 -14.74
CA TYR A 90 0.06 3.05 -15.49
C TYR A 90 -0.60 1.85 -16.16
N PHE A 91 0.18 0.97 -16.81
CA PHE A 91 -0.36 -0.24 -17.45
C PHE A 91 -0.92 -1.23 -16.43
N TRP A 92 -0.30 -1.38 -15.27
CA TRP A 92 -0.83 -2.18 -14.18
C TRP A 92 -2.15 -1.63 -13.65
N GLU A 93 -2.20 -0.35 -13.34
CA GLU A 93 -3.38 0.25 -12.72
C GLU A 93 -4.57 0.39 -13.68
N ARG A 94 -4.31 0.70 -14.96
CA ARG A 94 -5.39 0.90 -15.95
C ARG A 94 -5.81 -0.39 -16.65
N TYR A 95 -4.83 -1.20 -17.07
CA TYR A 95 -5.06 -2.36 -17.92
C TYR A 95 -4.92 -3.69 -17.18
N HIS A 96 -4.56 -3.69 -15.89
CA HIS A 96 -4.31 -4.89 -15.09
C HIS A 96 -3.20 -5.78 -15.69
N ILE A 97 -2.25 -5.18 -16.40
CA ILE A 97 -1.11 -5.86 -17.01
C ILE A 97 0.06 -5.81 -16.03
N PRO A 98 0.67 -6.95 -15.60
CA PRO A 98 1.78 -7.01 -14.65
C PRO A 98 3.10 -6.47 -15.21
N ALA A 99 3.07 -5.26 -15.77
CA ALA A 99 4.18 -4.60 -16.44
C ALA A 99 5.37 -4.31 -15.51
N PRO A 100 5.21 -3.94 -14.22
CA PRO A 100 6.34 -3.77 -13.30
C PRO A 100 7.12 -5.07 -13.03
N PHE A 101 6.48 -6.23 -13.19
CA PHE A 101 7.05 -7.54 -12.90
C PHE A 101 7.52 -8.28 -14.15
N ARG A 102 7.57 -7.59 -15.29
CA ARG A 102 7.95 -8.14 -16.60
C ARG A 102 9.05 -7.34 -17.24
N THR A 103 9.90 -8.04 -17.98
CA THR A 103 10.89 -7.38 -18.83
C THR A 103 10.21 -6.66 -20.01
N THR A 104 10.89 -5.69 -20.63
CA THR A 104 10.36 -5.01 -21.83
C THR A 104 10.04 -6.01 -22.94
N LYS A 105 10.91 -7.01 -23.13
CA LYS A 105 10.70 -8.09 -24.11
C LYS A 105 9.43 -8.88 -23.83
N GLU A 106 9.25 -9.35 -22.60
CA GLU A 106 8.04 -10.07 -22.19
C GLU A 106 6.77 -9.21 -22.29
N LEU A 107 6.90 -7.89 -22.09
CA LEU A 107 5.76 -6.98 -22.10
C LEU A 107 5.28 -6.62 -23.51
N PHE A 108 6.19 -6.49 -24.49
CA PHE A 108 5.87 -5.99 -25.83
C PHE A 108 6.06 -7.00 -26.97
N GLN A 109 6.84 -8.07 -26.78
CA GLN A 109 7.17 -9.05 -27.84
C GLN A 109 6.49 -10.42 -27.63
N ASP A 110 5.91 -10.68 -26.45
CA ASP A 110 5.29 -11.95 -26.14
C ASP A 110 3.84 -12.02 -26.69
N ALA A 111 3.60 -12.94 -27.62
CA ALA A 111 2.30 -13.13 -28.27
C ALA A 111 1.22 -13.73 -27.35
N SER A 112 1.62 -14.19 -26.16
CA SER A 112 0.71 -14.77 -25.15
C SER A 112 -0.14 -13.73 -24.39
N ILE A 113 0.07 -12.42 -24.62
CA ILE A 113 -0.68 -11.35 -23.95
C ILE A 113 -2.04 -11.12 -24.64
N PRO A 114 -3.18 -11.21 -23.91
CA PRO A 114 -4.53 -11.09 -24.47
C PRO A 114 -4.79 -9.74 -25.15
N ALA A 115 -5.82 -9.69 -26.02
CA ALA A 115 -6.16 -8.64 -27.00
C ALA A 115 -6.32 -7.19 -26.46
N THR A 116 -6.29 -6.96 -25.14
CA THR A 116 -6.00 -5.65 -24.51
C THR A 116 -4.65 -5.06 -25.02
N SER A 117 -3.84 -5.91 -25.64
CA SER A 117 -2.51 -5.70 -26.22
C SER A 117 -2.38 -4.70 -27.38
N GLN A 118 -3.43 -4.32 -28.12
CA GLN A 118 -3.20 -3.40 -29.26
C GLN A 118 -2.85 -1.98 -28.83
N ARG A 119 -3.49 -1.45 -27.77
CA ARG A 119 -3.13 -0.14 -27.21
C ARG A 119 -1.75 -0.17 -26.56
N LEU A 120 -1.42 -1.26 -25.85
CA LEU A 120 -0.10 -1.49 -25.28
C LEU A 120 0.98 -1.54 -26.36
N ARG A 121 0.74 -2.28 -27.46
CA ARG A 121 1.69 -2.39 -28.59
C ARG A 121 2.07 -1.04 -29.20
N ARG A 122 1.23 -0.01 -29.11
CA ARG A 122 1.61 1.35 -29.57
C ARG A 122 2.85 1.87 -28.85
N TYR A 123 3.02 1.51 -27.59
CA TYR A 123 4.16 1.92 -26.77
C TYR A 123 5.43 1.12 -27.05
N SER A 124 5.44 0.12 -27.95
CA SER A 124 6.63 -0.71 -28.19
C SER A 124 7.82 0.09 -28.72
N ALA A 125 7.59 1.03 -29.63
CA ALA A 125 8.65 1.87 -30.16
C ALA A 125 9.24 2.81 -29.08
N LEU A 126 8.38 3.33 -28.20
CA LEU A 126 8.79 4.09 -27.03
C LEU A 126 9.58 3.21 -26.06
N ALA A 127 9.21 1.93 -25.97
CA ALA A 127 9.84 0.96 -25.11
C ALA A 127 11.28 0.63 -25.51
N ASP A 128 11.47 0.39 -26.80
CA ASP A 128 12.80 0.20 -27.38
C ASP A 128 13.68 1.45 -27.17
N TRP A 129 13.07 2.64 -27.16
CA TRP A 129 13.79 3.90 -26.97
C TRP A 129 14.26 4.08 -25.51
N TRP A 130 13.40 3.89 -24.51
CA TRP A 130 13.84 4.01 -23.11
C TRP A 130 14.86 2.92 -22.73
N ASP A 131 14.76 1.71 -23.29
CA ASP A 131 15.73 0.64 -23.05
C ASP A 131 17.08 1.01 -23.67
N ARG A 132 17.08 1.59 -24.87
CA ARG A 132 18.30 2.11 -25.49
C ARG A 132 18.94 3.20 -24.63
N LEU A 133 18.17 4.16 -24.12
CA LEU A 133 18.72 5.23 -23.25
C LEU A 133 19.30 4.68 -21.93
N SER A 134 18.73 3.58 -21.42
CA SER A 134 19.14 3.00 -20.15
C SER A 134 20.34 2.07 -20.28
N PHE A 135 20.49 1.37 -21.41
CA PHE A 135 21.42 0.24 -21.55
C PHE A 135 22.36 0.31 -22.78
N ALA A 136 22.22 1.29 -23.68
CA ALA A 136 23.08 1.34 -24.87
C ALA A 136 24.54 1.70 -24.52
N PRO A 137 25.52 1.18 -25.29
CA PRO A 137 26.93 1.52 -25.11
C PRO A 137 27.28 2.97 -25.46
N VAL A 138 26.45 3.64 -26.27
CA VAL A 138 26.65 5.02 -26.71
C VAL A 138 26.08 5.98 -25.66
N PRO A 139 26.80 7.04 -25.27
CA PRO A 139 26.29 8.00 -24.29
C PRO A 139 25.05 8.70 -24.83
N ALA A 140 23.91 8.44 -24.20
CA ALA A 140 22.67 9.17 -24.44
C ALA A 140 22.83 10.64 -24.03
N THR A 141 22.08 11.51 -24.69
CA THR A 141 22.11 12.95 -24.41
C THR A 141 20.93 13.36 -23.53
N ALA A 142 21.08 14.45 -22.77
CA ALA A 142 19.98 15.02 -21.98
C ALA A 142 18.80 15.42 -22.88
N ASP A 143 19.08 15.91 -24.08
CA ASP A 143 18.06 16.27 -25.09
C ASP A 143 17.23 15.06 -25.53
N GLU A 144 17.85 13.90 -25.76
CA GLU A 144 17.13 12.66 -26.07
C GLU A 144 16.25 12.20 -24.91
N ALA A 145 16.71 12.38 -23.67
CA ALA A 145 15.95 12.05 -22.49
C ALA A 145 14.71 12.95 -22.32
N VAL A 146 14.86 14.25 -22.59
CA VAL A 146 13.73 15.21 -22.61
C VAL A 146 12.72 14.79 -23.67
N LYS A 147 13.17 14.53 -24.91
CA LYS A 147 12.30 14.09 -26.01
C LYS A 147 11.58 12.76 -25.71
N LEU A 148 12.23 11.84 -25.00
CA LEU A 148 11.59 10.60 -24.55
C LEU A 148 10.38 10.90 -23.63
N VAL A 149 10.54 11.84 -22.70
CA VAL A 149 9.46 12.22 -21.77
C VAL A 149 8.33 12.93 -22.51
N GLU A 150 8.66 13.85 -23.44
CA GLU A 150 7.68 14.53 -24.28
C GLU A 150 6.87 13.53 -25.12
N GLN A 151 7.55 12.55 -25.72
CA GLN A 151 6.88 11.50 -26.48
C GLN A 151 6.00 10.63 -25.56
N ALA A 152 6.48 10.27 -24.37
CA ALA A 152 5.68 9.53 -23.40
C ALA A 152 4.41 10.28 -23.00
N LEU A 153 4.48 11.61 -22.82
CA LEU A 153 3.33 12.47 -22.58
C LEU A 153 2.35 12.45 -23.75
N ALA A 154 2.83 12.59 -24.99
CA ALA A 154 1.99 12.56 -26.18
C ALA A 154 1.22 11.22 -26.31
N TYR A 155 1.92 10.09 -26.14
CA TYR A 155 1.30 8.77 -26.15
C TYR A 155 0.25 8.60 -25.05
N LEU A 156 0.53 9.11 -23.85
CA LEU A 156 -0.39 9.04 -22.74
C LEU A 156 -1.64 9.90 -23.02
N GLU A 157 -1.48 11.10 -23.56
CA GLU A 157 -2.58 12.00 -23.91
C GLU A 157 -3.49 11.43 -25.00
N GLU A 158 -2.94 10.74 -26.01
CA GLU A 158 -3.72 9.98 -26.98
C GLU A 158 -4.52 8.83 -26.35
N ASP A 159 -4.11 8.37 -25.16
CA ASP A 159 -4.77 7.32 -24.40
C ASP A 159 -5.72 7.88 -23.32
N ARG A 160 -6.03 9.18 -23.37
CA ARG A 160 -7.05 9.82 -22.51
C ARG A 160 -8.37 9.01 -22.58
N PRO A 161 -9.03 8.75 -21.42
CA PRO A 161 -10.30 8.03 -21.37
C PRO A 161 -11.42 8.73 -22.13
#